data_AF-A0A1I4K791-F1
#
_entry.id   AF-A0A1I4K791-F1
#
_cell.length_a   1.000
_cell.length_b   1.000
_cell.length_c   1.000
_cell.angle_alpha   90.00
_cell.angle_beta   90.00
_cell.angle_gamma   90.00
#
_symmetry.space_group_name_H-M   'P 1'
#
loop_
_entity.id
_entity.type
_entity.pdbx_description
1 polymer ?
#
loop_
_entity_poly.entity_id
_entity_poly.type
_entity_poly.pdbx_seq_one_letter_code
_entity_poly.pdbx_strand_id
1 'polypeptide(L)' 'MNAAPFPDPVGGVADGLAAVVALRELADQLEDAEVERALREGWTWTQIADALGVTRQAVHKKHLRRVAAAGVELRRRNV' A
#
# COMPACT_ATOMS: atom_id res chain seq x y z
N MET A 1 2.88 36.26 -28.71
CA MET A 1 2.53 35.33 -27.62
C MET A 1 3.60 34.26 -27.60
N ASN A 2 4.51 34.28 -26.62
CA ASN A 2 5.59 33.30 -26.54
C ASN A 2 5.14 32.19 -25.58
N ALA A 3 4.94 30.97 -26.07
CA ALA A 3 4.65 29.82 -25.23
C ALA A 3 5.92 29.49 -24.44
N ALA A 4 5.82 29.40 -23.11
CA ALA A 4 6.94 28.92 -22.31
C ALA A 4 7.30 27.49 -22.77
N PRO A 5 8.60 27.14 -22.89
CA PRO A 5 9.00 25.78 -23.24
C PRO A 5 8.42 24.81 -22.21
N PHE A 6 7.93 23.67 -22.69
CA PHE A 6 7.50 22.58 -21.81
C PHE A 6 8.66 22.23 -20.87
N PRO A 7 8.39 21.98 -19.58
CA PRO A 7 9.44 21.64 -18.64
C PRO A 7 10.16 20.37 -19.11
N ASP A 8 11.48 20.36 -18.93
CA ASP A 8 12.29 19.21 -19.30
C ASP A 8 11.78 17.95 -18.59
N PRO A 9 11.63 16.82 -19.31
CA PRO A 9 11.05 15.60 -18.76
C PRO A 9 12.00 14.85 -17.80
N VAL A 10 13.20 15.40 -17.55
CA VAL A 10 14.25 14.81 -16.71
C VAL A 10 14.92 15.94 -15.92
N GLY A 11 15.27 15.69 -14.65
CA GLY A 11 15.79 16.74 -13.77
C GLY A 11 14.70 17.50 -13.02
N GLY A 12 15.05 18.12 -11.89
CA GLY A 12 14.18 19.04 -11.17
C GLY A 12 12.85 18.43 -10.73
N VAL A 13 11.72 18.92 -11.28
CA VAL A 13 10.37 18.44 -10.93
C VAL A 13 10.17 16.97 -11.33
N ALA A 14 10.73 16.54 -12.47
CA ALA A 14 10.61 15.15 -12.93
C ALA A 14 11.26 14.18 -11.94
N ASP A 15 12.45 14.51 -11.42
CA ASP A 15 13.15 13.71 -10.41
C ASP A 15 12.39 13.69 -9.09
N GLY A 16 11.81 14.82 -8.68
CA GLY A 16 10.94 14.90 -7.51
C GLY A 16 9.71 13.98 -7.64
N LEU A 17 9.07 13.95 -8.80
CA LEU A 17 7.96 13.05 -9.07
C LEU A 17 8.39 11.57 -9.07
N ALA A 18 9.55 11.27 -9.65
CA ALA A 18 10.12 9.92 -9.61
C ALA A 18 10.42 9.46 -8.17
N ALA A 19 10.96 10.35 -7.34
CA ALA A 19 11.19 10.06 -5.91
C ALA A 19 9.88 9.80 -5.17
N VAL A 20 8.82 10.59 -5.43
CA VAL A 20 7.49 10.36 -4.85
C VAL A 20 6.93 8.99 -5.27
N VAL A 21 7.12 8.59 -6.52
CA VAL A 21 6.70 7.26 -7.01
C VAL A 21 7.47 6.16 -6.26
N ALA A 22 8.80 6.25 -6.18
CA ALA A 22 9.62 5.27 -5.48
C ALA A 22 9.24 5.13 -3.99
N LEU A 23 8.94 6.25 -3.32
CA LEU A 23 8.50 6.24 -1.93
C LEU A 23 7.13 5.58 -1.76
N ARG A 24 6.20 5.79 -2.70
CA ARG A 24 4.88 5.11 -2.67
C ARG A 24 5.03 3.61 -2.88
N GLU A 25 5.88 3.19 -3.81
CA GLU A 25 6.15 1.78 -4.06
C GLU A 25 6.76 1.11 -2.82
N LEU A 26 7.73 1.77 -2.16
CA LEU A 26 8.31 1.27 -0.92
C LEU A 26 7.27 1.22 0.21
N ALA A 27 6.44 2.25 0.35
CA ALA A 27 5.37 2.28 1.35
C ALA A 27 4.37 1.14 1.12
N ASP A 28 3.98 0.87 -0.13
CA ASP A 28 3.10 -0.24 -0.48
C ASP A 28 3.71 -1.60 -0.12
N GLN A 29 5.01 -1.80 -0.38
CA GLN A 29 5.71 -3.04 -0.02
C GLN A 29 5.78 -3.25 1.50
N LEU A 30 6.07 -2.20 2.26
CA LEU A 30 6.08 -2.26 3.72
C LEU A 30 4.69 -2.54 4.28
N GLU A 31 3.66 -1.86 3.75
CA GLU A 31 2.28 -2.08 4.14
C GLU A 31 1.87 -3.55 3.90
N ASP A 32 2.18 -4.11 2.73
CA ASP A 32 1.88 -5.51 2.43
C ASP A 32 2.51 -6.48 3.45
N ALA A 33 3.80 -6.29 3.75
CA ALA A 33 4.55 -7.14 4.68
C ALA A 33 3.98 -7.06 6.11
N GLU A 34 3.61 -5.86 6.56
CA GLU A 34 3.03 -5.64 7.89
C GLU A 34 1.60 -6.18 7.99
N VAL A 35 0.79 -6.04 6.93
CA VAL A 35 -0.56 -6.67 6.87
C VAL A 35 -0.45 -8.18 6.96
N GLU A 36 0.48 -8.78 6.21
CA GLU A 36 0.74 -10.22 6.28
C GLU A 36 1.17 -10.67 7.69
N ARG A 37 2.09 -9.94 8.32
CA ARG A 37 2.53 -10.21 9.70
C ARG A 37 1.37 -10.10 10.68
N ALA A 38 0.59 -9.01 10.62
CA ALA A 38 -0.56 -8.79 11.49
C ALA A 38 -1.59 -9.92 11.37
N LEU A 39 -1.89 -10.38 10.14
CA LEU A 39 -2.79 -11.50 9.92
C LEU A 39 -2.25 -12.83 10.49
N ARG A 40 -0.93 -13.06 10.41
CA ARG A 40 -0.29 -14.24 11.04
C ARG A 40 -0.32 -14.18 12.57
N GLU A 41 -0.16 -12.98 13.13
CA GLU A 41 -0.39 -12.71 14.56
C GLU A 41 -1.88 -12.76 14.93
N GLY A 42 -2.75 -12.94 13.93
CA GLY A 42 -4.17 -13.17 14.07
C GLY A 42 -5.01 -11.90 14.23
N TRP A 43 -4.46 -10.73 13.91
CA TRP A 43 -5.24 -9.50 13.85
C TRP A 43 -6.42 -9.65 12.89
N THR A 44 -7.52 -8.98 13.21
CA THR A 44 -8.66 -8.87 12.32
C THR A 44 -8.42 -7.77 11.29
N TRP A 45 -9.09 -7.88 10.13
CA TRP A 45 -9.08 -6.83 9.11
C TRP A 45 -9.52 -5.45 9.63
N THR A 46 -10.38 -5.41 10.65
CA THR A 46 -10.78 -4.15 11.29
C THR A 46 -9.61 -3.53 12.04
N GLN A 47 -8.90 -4.29 12.87
CA GLN A 47 -7.75 -3.78 13.63
C GLN A 47 -6.63 -3.27 12.71
N ILE A 48 -6.40 -3.96 11.59
CA ILE A 48 -5.44 -3.53 10.57
C ILE A 48 -5.90 -2.22 9.92
N ALA A 49 -7.19 -2.11 9.56
CA ALA A 49 -7.74 -0.91 8.97
C ALA A 49 -7.63 0.30 9.90
N ASP A 50 -7.95 0.11 11.18
CA ASP A 50 -7.84 1.13 12.22
C ASP A 50 -6.39 1.60 12.38
N ALA A 51 -5.42 0.68 12.38
CA ALA A 51 -3.99 1.00 12.46
C ALA A 51 -3.47 1.76 11.22
N LEU A 52 -3.99 1.45 10.03
CA LEU A 52 -3.63 2.11 8.78
C LEU A 52 -4.43 3.41 8.53
N GLY A 53 -5.42 3.73 9.37
CA GLY A 53 -6.28 4.89 9.18
C GLY A 53 -7.16 4.82 7.93
N VAL A 54 -7.50 3.61 7.48
CA VAL A 54 -8.33 3.36 6.29
C VAL A 54 -9.58 2.58 6.65
N THR A 55 -10.53 2.47 5.72
CA THR A 55 -11.70 1.62 5.95
C THR A 55 -11.34 0.15 5.80
N ARG A 56 -12.04 -0.72 6.55
CA ARG A 56 -11.93 -2.18 6.42
C ARG A 56 -12.10 -2.65 4.97
N GLN A 57 -13.02 -2.04 4.22
CA GLN A 57 -13.24 -2.39 2.82
C GLN A 57 -12.04 -2.02 1.93
N ALA A 58 -11.41 -0.87 2.18
CA ALA A 58 -10.24 -0.42 1.42
C ALA A 58 -9.05 -1.37 1.61
N VAL A 59 -8.71 -1.69 2.87
CA VAL A 59 -7.60 -2.62 3.15
C VAL A 59 -7.90 -4.02 2.62
N HIS A 60 -9.13 -4.52 2.80
CA HIS A 60 -9.51 -5.83 2.30
C HIS A 60 -9.43 -5.90 0.78
N LYS A 61 -9.94 -4.90 0.06
CA LYS A 61 -9.88 -4.83 -1.41
C LYS A 61 -8.43 -4.78 -1.91
N LYS A 62 -7.55 -4.03 -1.24
CA LYS A 62 -6.13 -3.89 -1.61
C LYS A 62 -5.35 -5.19 -1.40
N HIS A 63 -5.56 -5.86 -0.25
CA HIS A 63 -4.67 -6.92 0.22
C HIS A 63 -5.16 -8.35 -0.01
N LEU A 64 -6.45 -8.56 -0.30
CA LEU A 64 -7.04 -9.91 -0.41
C LEU A 64 -6.29 -10.85 -1.38
N ARG A 65 -5.93 -10.35 -2.58
CA ARG A 65 -5.23 -11.17 -3.58
C ARG A 65 -3.80 -11.53 -3.18
N ARG A 66 -3.10 -10.59 -2.53
CA ARG A 66 -1.70 -10.77 -2.09
C ARG A 66 -1.61 -11.77 -0.95
N VAL A 67 -2.47 -11.62 0.06
CA VAL A 67 -2.53 -12.51 1.23
C VAL A 67 -2.89 -13.94 0.83
N ALA A 68 -3.79 -14.11 -0.15
CA ALA A 68 -4.12 -15.42 -0.70
C ALA A 68 -2.92 -16.09 -1.40
N ALA A 69 -2.11 -15.30 -2.13
CA ALA A 69 -0.88 -15.79 -2.77
C ALA A 69 0.23 -16.13 -1.75
N ALA A 70 0.28 -15.42 -0.62
CA ALA A 70 1.23 -15.66 0.47
C ALA A 70 0.90 -16.88 1.36
N GLY A 71 -0.19 -17.61 1.05
CA GLY A 71 -0.57 -18.81 1.78
C GLY A 71 -0.98 -18.56 3.23
N VAL A 72 -1.33 -17.33 3.60
CA VAL A 72 -1.86 -17.02 4.92
C VAL A 72 -3.25 -17.61 5.01
N GLU A 73 -3.35 -18.79 5.64
CA GLU A 73 -4.63 -19.36 6.02
C GLU A 73 -5.26 -18.41 7.03
N LEU A 74 -6.18 -17.55 6.57
CA LEU A 74 -6.95 -16.63 7.40
C LEU A 74 -7.78 -17.46 8.37
N ARG A 75 -7.17 -17.82 9.50
CA ARG A 75 -7.78 -18.67 10.53
C ARG A 75 -9.07 -17.98 10.95
N ARG A 76 -10.21 -18.52 10.50
CA ARG A 76 -11.55 -18.06 10.91
C ARG A 76 -11.61 -18.21 12.43
N ARG A 77 -11.37 -17.13 13.16
CA ARG A 77 -11.66 -17.08 14.59
C ARG A 77 -13.18 -17.01 14.72
N ASN A 78 -13.80 -18.17 14.89
CA ASN A 78 -15.06 -18.28 15.62
C ASN A 78 -14.76 -17.86 17.06
N VAL A 79 -15.35 -16.74 17.49
CA VAL A 79 -15.70 -16.47 18.89
C VAL A 79 -17.18 -16.16 18.88
#